data_AF-A0A7K3KNU0-F1
#
_entry.id   AF-A0A7K3KNU0-F1
#
_cell.length_a   1.000
_cell.length_b   1.000
_cell.length_c   1.000
_cell.angle_alpha   90.00
_cell.angle_beta   90.00
_cell.angle_gamma   90.00
#
_symmetry.space_group_name_H-M   'P 1'
#
loop_
_entity.id
_entity.type
_entity.pdbx_description
1 polymer ?
#
loop_
_entity_poly.entity_id
_entity_poly.type
_entity_poly.pdbx_seq_one_letter_code
_entity_poly.pdbx_strand_id
1 'polypeptide(L)'
;MTGASSASPAIAATHVRALRLARMLWEETDAERGLTMAQIIARLGEYGISAERKSIYKAMRALRSVGLDARMLDGTSPAEYAIVSRPLDAADLADACAAVRECAFLDSARREELEAKIGSLAPAKAAAAEADVQGERAADPSS
;
A
#
# COMPACT_ATOMS: atom_id res chain seq x y z
N MET A 1 16.51 41.15 2.66
CA MET A 1 15.14 40.84 2.20
C MET A 1 15.06 39.33 2.02
N THR A 2 14.67 38.61 3.08
CA THR A 2 14.52 37.15 3.05
C THR A 2 13.10 36.89 3.49
N GLY A 3 12.18 36.81 2.52
CA GLY A 3 10.80 36.44 2.76
C GLY A 3 10.77 34.99 3.21
N ALA A 4 10.62 34.77 4.51
CA ALA A 4 10.21 33.48 5.03
C ALA A 4 8.80 33.21 4.46
N SER A 5 8.74 32.38 3.43
CA SER A 5 7.50 31.81 2.92
C SER A 5 6.92 30.93 4.01
N SER A 6 6.19 31.53 4.95
CA SER A 6 5.38 30.81 5.93
C SER A 6 4.28 30.09 5.15
N ALA A 7 4.45 28.79 4.94
CA ALA A 7 3.39 27.95 4.43
C ALA A 7 2.17 28.12 5.35
N SER A 8 1.09 28.69 4.81
CA SER A 8 -0.14 28.94 5.56
C SER A 8 -0.61 27.62 6.20
N PRO A 9 -1.07 27.60 7.46
CA PRO A 9 -1.41 26.37 8.19
C PRO A 9 -2.42 25.47 7.45
N ALA A 10 -3.26 26.05 6.59
CA ALA A 10 -4.19 25.32 5.72
C ALA A 10 -3.48 24.46 4.64
N ILE A 11 -2.32 24.89 4.15
CA ILE A 11 -1.51 24.17 3.17
C ILE A 11 -0.82 23.00 3.84
N ALA A 12 -0.24 23.21 5.04
CA ALA A 12 0.36 22.14 5.83
C ALA A 12 -0.64 21.03 6.15
N ALA A 13 -1.84 21.36 6.61
CA ALA A 13 -2.91 20.39 6.87
C ALA A 13 -3.32 19.61 5.61
N THR A 14 -3.31 20.27 4.44
CA THR A 14 -3.61 19.63 3.15
C THR A 14 -2.52 18.63 2.74
N HIS A 15 -1.25 18.99 2.93
CA HIS A 15 -0.11 18.10 2.62
C HIS A 15 -0.09 16.89 3.57
N VAL A 16 -0.29 17.10 4.87
CA VAL A 16 -0.37 16.01 5.86
C VAL A 16 -1.48 15.03 5.49
N ARG A 17 -2.65 15.52 5.08
CA ARG A 17 -3.76 14.66 4.63
C ARG A 17 -3.38 13.83 3.41
N ALA A 18 -2.75 14.43 2.40
CA ALA A 18 -2.33 13.73 1.20
C ALA A 18 -1.29 12.63 1.52
N LEU A 19 -0.30 12.94 2.35
CA LEU A 19 0.73 11.98 2.77
C LEU A 19 0.14 10.83 3.59
N ARG A 20 -0.79 11.12 4.52
CA ARG A 20 -1.44 10.07 5.31
C ARG A 20 -2.35 9.19 4.43
N LEU A 21 -3.08 9.79 3.50
CA LEU A 21 -3.89 9.05 2.53
C LEU A 21 -3.02 8.14 1.67
N ALA A 22 -1.90 8.67 1.15
CA ALA A 22 -0.95 7.89 0.35
C ALA A 22 -0.45 6.67 1.11
N ARG A 23 0.00 6.87 2.35
CA ARG A 23 0.50 5.80 3.21
C ARG A 23 -0.56 4.73 3.48
N MET A 24 -1.77 5.13 3.83
CA MET A 24 -2.87 4.21 4.10
C MET A 24 -3.25 3.39 2.88
N LEU A 25 -3.45 4.02 1.71
CA LEU A 25 -3.76 3.29 0.48
C LEU A 25 -2.59 2.39 0.06
N TRP A 26 -1.34 2.84 0.25
CA TRP A 26 -0.16 2.05 -0.08
C TRP A 26 0.03 0.83 0.84
N GLU A 27 -0.33 0.91 2.11
CA GLU A 27 -0.16 -0.20 3.05
C GLU A 27 -1.32 -1.21 2.96
N GLU A 28 -2.53 -0.76 2.61
CA GLU A 28 -3.76 -1.53 2.80
C GLU A 28 -4.56 -1.86 1.54
N THR A 29 -4.21 -1.31 0.37
CA THR A 29 -4.97 -1.51 -0.87
C THR A 29 -4.11 -2.06 -2.01
N ASP A 30 -4.77 -2.66 -2.97
CA ASP A 30 -4.17 -3.21 -4.19
C ASP A 30 -5.14 -3.06 -5.37
N ALA A 31 -4.85 -3.74 -6.50
CA ALA A 31 -5.67 -3.67 -7.69
C ALA A 31 -7.07 -4.31 -7.53
N GLU A 32 -7.27 -5.16 -6.52
CA GLU A 32 -8.51 -5.90 -6.30
C GLU A 32 -9.33 -5.35 -5.15
N ARG A 33 -8.69 -4.83 -4.11
CA ARG A 33 -9.33 -4.38 -2.88
C ARG A 33 -8.90 -2.98 -2.49
N GLY A 34 -9.88 -2.12 -2.24
CA GLY A 34 -9.67 -0.74 -1.84
C GLY A 34 -10.25 -0.43 -0.47
N LEU A 35 -10.35 0.87 -0.19
CA LEU A 35 -11.05 1.41 0.97
C LEU A 35 -12.23 2.26 0.51
N THR A 36 -13.35 2.11 1.21
CA THR A 36 -14.51 2.98 1.01
C THR A 36 -14.21 4.39 1.49
N MET A 37 -14.91 5.38 0.94
CA MET A 37 -14.82 6.77 1.41
C MET A 37 -15.08 6.92 2.91
N ALA A 38 -16.00 6.13 3.47
CA ALA A 38 -16.31 6.15 4.90
C ALA A 38 -15.14 5.65 5.75
N GLN A 39 -14.49 4.55 5.34
CA GLN A 39 -13.29 4.03 5.99
C GLN A 39 -12.14 5.02 5.92
N ILE A 40 -11.92 5.65 4.75
CA ILE A 40 -10.87 6.67 4.58
C ILE A 40 -11.08 7.83 5.55
N ILE A 41 -12.30 8.37 5.64
CA ILE A 41 -12.63 9.49 6.55
C ILE A 41 -12.44 9.08 8.01
N ALA A 42 -12.97 7.93 8.41
CA ALA A 42 -12.87 7.42 9.78
C ALA A 42 -11.40 7.28 10.20
N ARG A 43 -10.58 6.62 9.39
CA ARG A 43 -9.16 6.41 9.69
C ARG A 43 -8.36 7.69 9.68
N LEU A 44 -8.61 8.62 8.76
CA LEU A 44 -7.96 9.94 8.84
C LEU A 44 -8.33 10.66 10.14
N GLY A 45 -9.57 10.52 10.61
CA GLY A 45 -10.05 11.03 11.90
C GLY A 45 -9.29 10.45 13.11
N GLU A 46 -8.91 9.17 13.09
CA GLU A 46 -8.09 8.55 14.14
C GLU A 46 -6.73 9.22 14.33
N TYR A 47 -6.18 9.85 13.27
CA TYR A 47 -4.95 10.64 13.33
C TYR A 47 -5.19 12.13 13.60
N GLY A 48 -6.42 12.52 13.95
CA GLY A 48 -6.81 13.92 14.14
C GLY A 48 -6.90 14.71 12.82
N ILE A 49 -6.90 14.04 11.66
CA ILE A 49 -6.94 14.67 10.35
C ILE A 49 -8.39 14.76 9.89
N SER A 50 -8.98 15.95 10.03
CA SER A 50 -10.30 16.21 9.46
C SER A 50 -10.25 16.15 7.92
N ALA A 51 -11.14 15.33 7.35
CA ALA A 51 -11.24 15.13 5.91
C ALA A 51 -12.71 15.04 5.49
N GLU A 52 -13.04 15.80 4.46
CA GLU A 52 -14.30 15.69 3.73
C GLU A 52 -14.07 15.01 2.37
N ARG A 53 -15.13 14.48 1.77
CA ARG A 53 -15.08 13.81 0.46
C ARG A 53 -14.37 14.66 -0.62
N LYS A 54 -14.66 15.96 -0.68
CA LYS A 54 -14.01 16.89 -1.63
C LYS A 54 -12.51 17.04 -1.40
N SER A 55 -12.08 17.08 -0.13
CA SER A 55 -10.68 17.16 0.25
C SER A 55 -9.91 15.88 -0.09
N ILE A 56 -10.57 14.72 0.00
CA ILE A 56 -9.99 13.42 -0.37
C ILE A 56 -9.82 13.34 -1.89
N TYR A 57 -10.79 13.79 -2.69
CA TYR A 57 -10.62 13.87 -4.14
C TYR A 57 -9.45 14.77 -4.55
N LYS A 58 -9.27 15.91 -3.87
CA LYS A 58 -8.12 16.79 -4.09
C LYS A 58 -6.81 16.09 -3.73
N ALA A 59 -6.77 15.37 -2.61
CA ALA A 59 -5.60 14.58 -2.20
C ALA A 59 -5.28 13.48 -3.23
N MET A 60 -6.26 12.67 -3.64
CA MET A 60 -6.05 11.64 -4.67
C MET A 60 -5.55 12.21 -5.99
N ARG A 61 -6.05 13.40 -6.41
CA ARG A 61 -5.52 14.10 -7.59
C ARG A 61 -4.05 14.50 -7.41
N ALA A 62 -3.67 14.97 -6.23
CA ALA A 62 -2.28 15.31 -5.92
C ALA A 62 -1.39 14.05 -5.95
N LEU A 63 -1.87 12.92 -5.42
CA LEU A 63 -1.15 11.64 -5.50
C LEU A 63 -0.90 11.21 -6.95
N ARG A 64 -1.92 11.30 -7.81
CA ARG A 64 -1.76 11.00 -9.24
C ARG A 64 -0.76 11.93 -9.94
N SER A 65 -0.70 13.21 -9.54
CA SER A 65 0.27 14.14 -10.14
C SER A 65 1.73 13.83 -9.83
N VAL A 66 1.99 13.00 -8.82
CA VAL A 66 3.34 12.54 -8.44
C VAL A 66 3.59 11.07 -8.78
N GLY A 67 2.74 10.47 -9.62
CA GLY A 67 2.93 9.09 -10.11
C GLY A 67 2.32 7.99 -9.25
N LEU A 68 1.57 8.32 -8.19
CA LEU A 68 0.80 7.33 -7.43
C LEU A 68 -0.58 7.14 -8.08
N ASP A 69 -0.83 5.96 -8.63
CA ASP A 69 -2.07 5.63 -9.34
C ASP A 69 -3.24 5.36 -8.38
N ALA A 70 -3.65 6.41 -7.67
CA ALA A 70 -4.78 6.42 -6.76
C ALA A 70 -6.09 6.61 -7.53
N ARG A 71 -6.91 5.56 -7.64
CA ARG A 71 -8.18 5.55 -8.37
C ARG A 71 -9.28 4.80 -7.65
N MET A 72 -10.50 4.96 -8.15
CA MET A 72 -11.66 4.17 -7.73
C MET A 72 -11.59 2.83 -8.45
N LEU A 73 -11.94 1.74 -7.76
CA LEU A 73 -12.04 0.40 -8.35
C LEU A 73 -13.37 0.23 -9.08
N ASP A 74 -13.32 -0.31 -10.28
CA ASP A 74 -14.49 -0.58 -11.10
C ASP A 74 -15.32 -1.73 -10.51
N GLY A 75 -16.64 -1.67 -10.64
CA GLY A 75 -17.54 -2.75 -10.22
C GLY A 75 -17.74 -2.90 -8.70
N THR A 76 -17.20 -1.99 -7.89
CA THR A 76 -17.37 -2.02 -6.42
C THR A 76 -18.61 -1.25 -5.96
N SER A 77 -19.39 -1.86 -5.05
CA SER A 77 -20.53 -1.22 -4.39
C SER A 77 -20.56 -1.64 -2.90
N PRO A 78 -20.26 -0.73 -1.96
CA PRO A 78 -19.94 0.69 -2.14
C PRO A 78 -18.62 0.92 -2.89
N ALA A 79 -18.47 2.12 -3.48
CA ALA A 79 -17.26 2.49 -4.23
C ALA A 79 -16.01 2.45 -3.34
N GLU A 80 -15.00 1.73 -3.81
CA GLU A 80 -13.70 1.58 -3.16
C GLU A 80 -12.60 2.35 -3.90
N TYR A 81 -11.60 2.81 -3.16
CA TYR A 81 -10.47 3.57 -3.68
C TYR A 81 -9.17 2.88 -3.28
N ALA A 82 -8.23 2.79 -4.22
CA ALA A 82 -6.99 2.07 -4.05
C ALA A 82 -5.82 2.74 -4.80
N ILE A 83 -4.60 2.36 -4.42
CA ILE A 83 -3.42 2.52 -5.29
C ILE A 83 -3.22 1.20 -6.01
N VAL A 84 -3.45 1.19 -7.32
CA VAL A 84 -3.56 -0.06 -8.10
C VAL A 84 -2.35 -0.36 -8.97
N SER A 85 -1.40 0.57 -9.06
CA SER A 85 -0.13 0.36 -9.75
C SER A 85 1.00 0.50 -8.76
N ARG A 86 1.87 -0.52 -8.76
CA ARG A 86 3.11 -0.57 -7.98
C ARG A 86 4.26 -0.90 -8.94
N PRO A 87 5.50 -0.53 -8.59
CA PRO A 87 6.68 -0.88 -9.38
C PRO A 87 6.90 -2.39 -9.51
N LEU A 88 6.50 -3.14 -8.48
CA LEU A 88 6.54 -4.60 -8.43
C LEU A 88 5.16 -5.06 -7.96
N ASP A 89 4.56 -6.00 -8.67
CA ASP A 89 3.34 -6.67 -8.22
C ASP A 89 3.67 -7.85 -7.29
N ALA A 90 2.64 -8.60 -6.87
CA ALA A 90 2.84 -9.74 -5.98
C ALA A 90 3.67 -10.85 -6.63
N ALA A 91 3.51 -11.08 -7.94
CA ALA A 91 4.25 -12.10 -8.67
C ALA A 91 5.73 -11.72 -8.81
N ASP A 92 6.00 -10.45 -9.16
CA ASP A 92 7.37 -9.91 -9.23
C ASP A 92 8.10 -10.05 -7.88
N LEU A 93 7.40 -9.78 -6.77
CA LEU A 93 7.96 -9.92 -5.43
C LEU A 93 8.22 -11.40 -5.06
N ALA A 94 7.31 -12.30 -5.43
CA ALA A 94 7.50 -13.73 -5.22
C ALA A 94 8.71 -14.27 -6.02
N ASP A 95 8.86 -13.85 -7.27
CA ASP A 95 10.00 -14.18 -8.13
C ASP A 95 11.31 -13.64 -7.54
N ALA A 96 11.30 -12.40 -7.04
CA ALA A 96 12.46 -11.82 -6.37
C ALA A 96 12.84 -12.60 -5.09
N CYS A 97 11.86 -12.99 -4.27
CA CYS A 97 12.08 -13.83 -3.09
C CYS A 97 12.66 -15.20 -3.47
N ALA A 98 12.16 -15.82 -4.55
CA ALA A 98 12.69 -17.09 -5.05
C ALA A 98 14.15 -16.97 -5.51
N ALA A 99 14.48 -15.93 -6.27
CA ALA A 99 15.85 -15.67 -6.70
C ALA A 99 16.81 -15.44 -5.51
N VAL A 100 16.36 -14.74 -4.46
CA VAL A 100 17.15 -14.54 -3.24
C VAL A 100 17.37 -15.86 -2.50
N ARG A 101 16.34 -16.72 -2.38
CA ARG A 101 16.46 -18.04 -1.74
C ARG A 101 17.49 -18.93 -2.44
N GLU A 102 17.59 -18.87 -3.76
CA GLU A 102 18.55 -19.67 -4.56
C GLU A 102 19.94 -19.04 -4.67
N CYS A 103 20.15 -17.84 -4.13
CA CYS A 103 21.42 -17.12 -4.27
C CYS A 103 22.56 -17.80 -3.48
N ALA A 104 23.43 -18.53 -4.19
CA ALA A 104 24.57 -19.24 -3.60
C ALA A 104 25.66 -18.33 -2.99
N PHE A 105 25.67 -17.03 -3.32
CA PHE A 105 26.62 -16.05 -2.77
C PHE A 105 26.25 -15.60 -1.34
N LEU A 106 25.00 -15.79 -0.93
CA LEU A 106 24.49 -15.33 0.36
C LEU A 106 24.42 -16.48 1.36
N ASP A 107 24.83 -16.22 2.60
CA ASP A 107 24.57 -17.13 3.71
C ASP A 107 23.06 -17.23 4.01
N SER A 108 22.66 -18.25 4.78
CA SER A 108 21.24 -18.50 5.08
C SER A 108 20.59 -17.33 5.82
N ALA A 109 21.30 -16.72 6.78
CA ALA A 109 20.78 -15.60 7.55
C ALA A 109 20.50 -14.37 6.67
N ARG A 110 21.40 -14.10 5.71
CA ARG A 110 21.26 -12.97 4.79
C ARG A 110 20.16 -13.20 3.76
N ARG A 111 19.95 -14.44 3.31
CA ARG A 111 18.82 -14.80 2.44
C ARG A 111 17.49 -14.60 3.15
N GLU A 112 17.35 -15.10 4.38
CA GLU A 112 16.14 -14.90 5.19
C GLU A 112 15.86 -13.40 5.45
N GLU A 113 16.89 -12.62 5.77
CA GLU A 113 16.74 -11.17 5.99
C GLU A 113 16.26 -10.44 4.73
N LEU A 114 16.80 -10.79 3.55
CA LEU A 114 16.43 -10.15 2.29
C LEU A 114 15.04 -10.59 1.83
N GLU A 115 14.70 -11.86 1.98
CA GLU A 115 13.35 -12.37 1.70
C GLU A 115 12.31 -11.64 2.55
N ALA A 116 12.54 -11.46 3.85
CA ALA A 116 11.65 -10.70 4.72
C ALA A 116 11.50 -9.23 4.29
N LYS A 117 12.61 -8.59 3.87
CA LYS A 117 12.59 -7.20 3.40
C LYS A 117 11.81 -7.05 2.09
N ILE A 118 12.02 -7.96 1.14
CA ILE A 118 11.30 -7.94 -0.14
C ILE A 118 9.81 -8.24 0.10
N GLY A 119 9.49 -9.24 0.92
CA GLY A 119 8.11 -9.55 1.31
C GLY A 119 7.41 -8.37 1.97
N SER A 120 8.12 -7.54 2.76
CA SER A 120 7.54 -6.34 3.38
C SER A 120 7.16 -5.22 2.40
N LEU A 121 7.59 -5.30 1.14
CA LEU A 121 7.19 -4.36 0.09
C LEU A 121 5.78 -4.68 -0.46
N ALA A 122 5.29 -5.91 -0.24
CA ALA A 122 3.91 -6.27 -0.53
C ALA A 122 2.95 -5.51 0.41
N PRO A 123 1.75 -5.14 -0.06
CA PRO A 123 0.73 -4.61 0.83
C PRO A 123 0.43 -5.62 1.95
N ALA A 124 0.19 -5.12 3.18
CA ALA A 124 0.11 -5.95 4.39
C ALA A 124 -0.97 -7.05 4.32
N LYS A 125 -1.93 -6.92 3.41
CA LYS A 125 -3.01 -7.89 3.18
C LYS A 125 -2.74 -8.90 2.07
N ALA A 126 -1.85 -8.62 1.12
CA ALA A 126 -1.43 -9.61 0.12
C ALA A 126 -0.60 -10.72 0.76
N ALA A 127 0.28 -10.36 1.70
CA ALA A 127 1.07 -11.31 2.48
C ALA A 127 0.22 -12.29 3.32
N ALA A 128 -1.00 -11.91 3.70
CA ALA A 128 -1.90 -12.78 4.44
C ALA A 128 -2.58 -13.85 3.56
N ALA A 129 -2.72 -13.60 2.25
CA ALA A 129 -3.31 -14.56 1.32
C ALA A 129 -2.29 -15.64 0.89
N GLU A 130 -1.01 -15.31 0.81
CA GLU A 130 0.05 -16.28 0.48
C GLU A 130 0.28 -17.30 1.60
N ALA A 131 0.08 -16.90 2.86
CA ALA A 131 0.14 -17.79 4.01
C ALA A 131 -0.93 -18.90 4.00
N ASP A 132 -2.05 -18.70 3.31
CA ASP A 132 -3.14 -19.68 3.21
C ASP A 132 -2.84 -20.73 2.11
N VAL A 133 -2.19 -20.33 1.02
CA VAL A 133 -1.85 -21.23 -0.10
C VAL A 133 -0.72 -22.20 0.25
N GLN A 134 0.20 -21.83 1.14
CA GLN A 134 1.25 -22.73 1.63
C GLN A 134 0.77 -23.70 2.72
N GLY A 135 -0.45 -23.52 3.26
CA GLY A 135 -1.08 -24.46 4.19
C GLY A 135 -1.69 -25.70 3.54
N GLU A 136 -2.07 -25.62 2.26
CA GLU A 136 -2.84 -26.68 1.58
C GLU A 136 -1.97 -27.69 0.80
N ARG A 137 -0.64 -27.47 0.74
CA ARG A 137 0.30 -28.36 0.03
C ARG A 137 0.96 -29.42 0.91
N ALA A 138 0.53 -29.53 2.17
CA ALA A 138 0.98 -30.51 3.15
C ALA A 138 -0.15 -31.46 3.60
N ALA A 139 -0.93 -31.98 2.65
CA ALA A 139 -1.84 -33.09 2.89
C ALA A 139 -1.82 -34.08 1.72
N ASP A 140 -0.66 -34.70 1.53
CA ASP A 140 -0.61 -36.05 0.95
C ASP A 140 0.50 -36.83 1.65
N PRO A 141 0.12 -37.75 2.55
CA PRO A 141 0.82 -39.02 2.63
C PRO A 141 -0.16 -40.16 2.43
N SER A 142 -0.01 -40.83 1.29
CA SER A 142 -0.37 -42.20 0.97
C SER A 142 -1.19 -43.00 2.01
N SER A 143 -2.33 -43.52 1.57
CA SER A 143 -2.69 -44.95 1.67
C SER A 143 -3.76 -45.30 0.65
#